data_AF-A0A392Q2T4-F1
#
_entry.id   AF-A0A392Q2T4-F1
#
_cell.length_a   1.000
_cell.length_b   1.000
_cell.length_c   1.000
_cell.angle_alpha   90.00
_cell.angle_beta   90.00
_cell.angle_gamma   90.00
#
_symmetry.space_group_name_H-M   'P 1'
#
loop_
_entity.id
_entity.type
_entity.pdbx_description
1 polymer ?
#
loop_
_entity_poly.entity_id
_entity_poly.type
_entity_poly.pdbx_seq_one_letter_code
_entity_poly.pdbx_strand_id
1 'polypeptide(L)'
;IKNDVETQGDFIRYLIKEVEGAAFTDIEDVVPFVKWLDDELSYLVDERAVLKHFDWPEQKADAMREAAFGYCDLKKLESEASSFRDDPRQLCGPALKKMQTLFE
;
A
#
# COMPACT_ATOMS: atom_id res chain seq x y z
N ILE A 1 -7.89 28.18 -15.31
CA ILE A 1 -8.56 27.25 -16.26
C ILE A 1 -7.64 26.76 -17.38
N LYS A 2 -6.95 27.59 -18.18
CA LYS A 2 -6.02 27.05 -19.22
C LYS A 2 -4.65 26.61 -18.65
N ASN A 3 -4.18 27.23 -17.58
CA ASN A 3 -2.93 26.82 -16.91
C ASN A 3 -3.07 25.52 -16.09
N ASP A 4 -4.24 25.23 -15.52
CA ASP A 4 -4.43 24.08 -14.62
C ASP A 4 -4.26 22.72 -15.33
N VAL A 5 -4.62 22.66 -16.62
CA VAL A 5 -4.54 21.44 -17.44
C VAL A 5 -3.10 21.14 -17.87
N GLU A 6 -2.29 22.16 -18.18
CA GLU A 6 -0.86 21.98 -18.48
C GLU A 6 -0.09 21.57 -17.21
N THR A 7 -0.38 22.19 -16.07
CA THR A 7 0.24 21.80 -14.78
C THR A 7 -0.13 20.38 -14.35
N GLN A 8 -1.35 19.90 -14.65
CA GLN A 8 -1.72 18.50 -14.39
C GLN A 8 -0.93 17.53 -15.26
N GLY A 9 -0.66 17.89 -16.51
CA GLY A 9 0.15 17.08 -17.42
C GLY A 9 1.60 16.94 -16.95
N ASP A 10 2.20 18.05 -16.52
CA ASP A 10 3.57 18.05 -15.97
C ASP A 10 3.66 17.30 -14.64
N PHE A 11 2.64 17.45 -13.79
CA PHE A 11 2.52 16.70 -12.54
C PHE A 11 2.48 15.19 -12.79
N ILE A 12 1.65 14.71 -13.70
CA ILE A 12 1.55 13.27 -14.00
C ILE A 12 2.84 12.76 -14.64
N ARG A 13 3.48 13.53 -15.54
CA ARG A 13 4.79 13.18 -16.11
C ARG A 13 5.87 13.08 -15.03
N TYR A 14 5.81 13.92 -13.99
CA TYR A 14 6.68 13.81 -12.83
C TYR A 14 6.41 12.52 -12.06
N LEU A 15 5.16 12.22 -11.72
CA LEU A 15 4.81 10.96 -11.04
C LEU A 15 5.24 9.72 -11.83
N ILE A 16 5.08 9.72 -13.16
CA ILE A 16 5.54 8.63 -14.03
C ILE A 16 7.04 8.41 -13.87
N LYS A 17 7.85 9.49 -13.90
CA LYS A 17 9.31 9.37 -13.73
C LYS A 17 9.70 8.84 -12.36
N GLU A 18 8.99 9.27 -11.31
CA GLU A 18 9.24 8.77 -9.95
C GLU A 18 8.93 7.27 -9.86
N VAL A 19 7.80 6.83 -10.42
CA VAL A 19 7.44 5.40 -10.45
C VAL A 19 8.39 4.59 -11.32
N GLU A 20 8.77 5.06 -12.50
CA GLU A 20 9.75 4.40 -13.37
C GLU A 20 11.15 4.33 -12.74
N GLY A 21 11.56 5.39 -12.04
CA GLY A 21 12.84 5.50 -11.35
C GLY A 21 12.90 4.73 -10.02
N ALA A 22 11.76 4.42 -9.42
CA ALA A 22 11.68 3.70 -8.16
C ALA A 22 12.37 2.32 -8.24
N ALA A 23 13.45 2.15 -7.51
CA ALA A 23 14.19 0.90 -7.41
C ALA A 23 14.66 0.73 -5.98
N PHE A 24 13.79 0.14 -5.15
CA PHE A 24 14.06 -0.06 -3.73
C PHE A 24 14.66 -1.43 -3.49
N THR A 25 15.64 -1.51 -2.59
CA THR A 25 16.22 -2.78 -2.12
C THR A 25 15.54 -3.32 -0.87
N ASP A 26 14.89 -2.44 -0.10
CA ASP A 26 14.16 -2.78 1.11
C ASP A 26 12.67 -2.51 0.92
N ILE A 27 11.83 -3.43 1.43
CA ILE A 27 10.39 -3.29 1.44
C ILE A 27 9.93 -2.17 2.39
N GLU A 28 10.72 -1.88 3.42
CA GLU A 28 10.44 -0.78 4.35
C GLU A 28 10.48 0.60 3.66
N ASP A 29 11.25 0.74 2.58
CA ASP A 29 11.31 1.96 1.77
C ASP A 29 10.19 2.05 0.72
N VAL A 30 9.62 0.91 0.31
CA VAL A 30 8.49 0.86 -0.63
C VAL A 30 7.22 1.38 0.04
N VAL A 31 7.00 1.09 1.33
CA VAL A 31 5.82 1.53 2.08
C VAL A 31 5.64 3.06 2.09
N PRO A 32 6.62 3.88 2.49
CA PRO A 32 6.48 5.33 2.48
C PRO A 32 6.38 5.88 1.06
N PHE A 33 7.04 5.26 0.08
CA PHE A 33 6.91 5.65 -1.33
C PHE A 33 5.48 5.44 -1.85
N VAL A 34 4.89 4.27 -1.61
CA VAL A 34 3.50 3.98 -2.00
C VAL A 34 2.53 4.94 -1.33
N LYS A 35 2.73 5.21 -0.04
CA LYS A 35 1.90 6.18 0.68
C LYS A 35 1.97 7.57 0.05
N TRP A 36 3.19 8.05 -0.23
CA TRP A 36 3.37 9.33 -0.92
C TRP A 36 2.71 9.31 -2.30
N LEU A 37 2.87 8.24 -3.07
CA LEU A 37 2.29 8.11 -4.40
C LEU A 37 0.76 8.18 -4.37
N ASP A 38 0.13 7.49 -3.41
CA ASP A 38 -1.31 7.51 -3.23
C ASP A 38 -1.81 8.89 -2.77
N ASP A 39 -1.07 9.58 -1.89
CA ASP A 39 -1.36 10.95 -1.49
C ASP A 39 -1.30 11.91 -2.70
N GLU A 40 -0.28 11.79 -3.56
CA GLU A 40 -0.15 12.60 -4.78
C GLU A 40 -1.25 12.31 -5.81
N LEU A 41 -1.62 11.05 -5.98
CA LEU A 41 -2.70 10.66 -6.90
C LEU A 41 -4.07 11.10 -6.39
N SER A 42 -4.26 11.21 -5.07
CA SER A 42 -5.52 11.66 -4.46
C SER A 42 -5.93 13.09 -4.88
N TYR A 43 -4.99 13.91 -5.37
CA TYR A 43 -5.28 15.23 -5.93
C TYR A 43 -5.97 15.18 -7.29
N LEU A 44 -6.04 14.01 -7.94
CA LEU A 44 -6.74 13.81 -9.20
C LEU A 44 -8.23 13.56 -8.96
N VAL A 45 -9.08 14.25 -9.74
CA VAL A 45 -10.54 14.14 -9.62
C VAL A 45 -11.05 12.72 -9.96
N ASP A 46 -10.42 12.07 -10.94
CA ASP A 46 -10.64 10.67 -11.30
C ASP A 46 -9.30 10.08 -11.78
N GLU A 47 -8.55 9.47 -10.85
CA GLU A 47 -7.22 8.92 -11.11
C GLU A 47 -7.19 8.02 -12.34
N ARG A 48 -8.08 7.03 -12.41
CA ARG A 48 -8.10 6.05 -13.50
C ARG A 48 -8.45 6.68 -14.85
N ALA A 49 -9.42 7.59 -14.86
CA ALA A 49 -9.78 8.27 -16.10
C ALA A 49 -8.69 9.22 -16.59
N VAL A 50 -7.93 9.83 -15.66
CA VAL A 50 -6.84 10.75 -15.98
C VAL A 50 -5.60 9.98 -16.44
N LEU A 51 -5.19 8.95 -15.70
CA LEU A 51 -3.97 8.19 -15.97
C LEU A 51 -4.02 7.44 -17.30
N LYS A 52 -5.20 7.02 -17.79
CA LYS A 52 -5.33 6.36 -19.11
C LYS A 52 -4.85 7.20 -20.30
N HIS A 53 -4.75 8.52 -20.11
CA HIS A 53 -4.30 9.46 -21.14
C HIS A 53 -2.78 9.65 -21.16
N PHE A 54 -2.06 8.98 -20.26
CA PHE A 54 -0.61 9.03 -20.13
C PHE A 54 -0.02 7.63 -20.19
N ASP A 55 1.29 7.53 -20.45
CA ASP A 55 2.05 6.28 -20.39
C ASP A 55 2.31 5.89 -18.93
N TRP A 56 1.24 5.74 -18.14
CA TRP A 56 1.33 5.41 -16.73
C TRP A 56 1.89 3.99 -16.53
N PRO A 57 2.96 3.81 -15.73
CA PRO A 57 3.56 2.50 -15.46
C PRO A 57 2.71 1.67 -14.47
N GLU A 58 1.49 1.33 -14.89
CA GLU A 58 0.44 0.69 -14.08
C GLU A 58 0.94 -0.57 -13.38
N GLN A 59 1.55 -1.50 -14.13
CA GLN A 59 2.07 -2.75 -13.59
C GLN A 59 3.08 -2.54 -12.45
N LYS A 60 3.93 -1.52 -12.56
CA LYS A 60 4.97 -1.25 -11.57
C LYS A 60 4.39 -0.57 -10.33
N ALA A 61 3.49 0.39 -10.53
CA ALA A 61 2.77 1.04 -9.44
C ALA A 61 1.94 0.03 -8.63
N ASP A 62 1.21 -0.85 -9.33
CA ASP A 62 0.38 -1.88 -8.70
C ASP A 62 1.23 -2.92 -7.96
N ALA A 63 2.33 -3.39 -8.54
CA ALA A 63 3.24 -4.29 -7.86
C ALA A 63 3.83 -3.67 -6.57
N MET A 64 4.18 -2.38 -6.59
CA MET A 64 4.66 -1.67 -5.40
C MET A 64 3.57 -1.56 -4.34
N ARG A 65 2.33 -1.23 -4.73
CA ARG A 65 1.18 -1.20 -3.81
C ARG A 65 0.95 -2.56 -3.18
N GLU A 66 0.83 -3.61 -3.99
CA GLU A 66 0.63 -4.98 -3.51
C GLU A 66 1.72 -5.39 -2.52
N ALA A 67 2.98 -5.09 -2.82
CA ALA A 67 4.10 -5.37 -1.92
C ALA A 67 3.99 -4.60 -0.60
N ALA A 68 3.69 -3.30 -0.65
CA ALA A 68 3.55 -2.47 0.54
C ALA A 68 2.38 -2.91 1.42
N PHE A 69 1.21 -3.20 0.83
CA PHE A 69 0.05 -3.70 1.57
C PHE A 69 0.34 -5.08 2.19
N GLY A 70 0.90 -6.01 1.40
CA GLY A 70 1.26 -7.33 1.89
C GLY A 70 2.26 -7.29 3.06
N TYR A 71 3.25 -6.39 3.00
CA TYR A 71 4.19 -6.18 4.10
C TYR A 71 3.51 -5.61 5.35
N CYS A 72 2.67 -4.59 5.20
CA CYS A 72 1.93 -4.00 6.31
C CYS A 72 1.05 -5.02 7.03
N ASP A 73 0.35 -5.86 6.25
CA ASP A 73 -0.50 -6.92 6.80
C ASP A 73 0.32 -7.96 7.56
N LEU A 74 1.45 -8.39 7.01
CA LEU A 74 2.37 -9.30 7.68
C LEU A 74 2.94 -8.69 8.98
N LYS A 75 3.30 -7.41 8.97
CA LYS A 75 3.78 -6.71 10.17
C LYS A 75 2.72 -6.61 11.26
N LYS A 76 1.48 -6.35 10.86
CA LYS A 76 0.34 -6.35 11.78
C LYS A 76 0.13 -7.74 12.40
N LEU A 77 0.16 -8.79 11.59
CA LEU A 77 0.04 -10.17 12.05
C LEU A 77 1.18 -10.58 12.99
N GLU A 78 2.43 -10.21 12.65
CA GLU A 78 3.61 -10.43 13.51
C GLU A 78 3.42 -9.77 14.89
N SER A 79 2.91 -8.53 14.91
CA SER A 79 2.62 -7.81 16.15
C SER A 79 1.52 -8.48 16.96
N GLU A 80 0.43 -8.88 16.31
CA GLU A 80 -0.69 -9.58 16.97
C GLU A 80 -0.21 -10.90 17.58
N ALA A 81 0.52 -11.71 16.82
CA ALA A 81 1.09 -12.97 17.29
C ALA A 81 2.10 -12.78 18.44
N SER A 82 2.95 -11.75 18.37
CA SER A 82 3.92 -11.44 19.43
C SER A 82 3.26 -10.90 20.70
N SER A 83 2.13 -10.20 20.56
CA SER A 83 1.34 -9.68 21.67
C SER A 83 0.48 -10.76 22.35
N PHE A 84 0.32 -11.91 21.70
CA PHE A 84 -0.47 -13.01 22.21
C PHE A 84 0.16 -13.57 23.48
N ARG A 85 -0.53 -13.37 24.61
CA ARG A 85 -0.21 -14.03 25.87
C ARG A 85 -1.15 -15.21 26.05
N ASP A 86 -0.57 -16.40 26.01
CA ASP A 86 -1.29 -17.61 26.39
C ASP A 86 -1.59 -17.55 27.90
N ASP A 87 -2.86 -17.71 28.28
CA ASP A 87 -3.26 -17.75 29.69
C ASP A 87 -3.34 -19.21 30.12
N PRO A 88 -2.34 -19.76 30.82
CA PRO A 88 -2.34 -21.15 31.26
C PRO A 88 -3.47 -21.48 32.26
N ARG A 89 -4.23 -20.47 32.72
CA ARG A 89 -5.42 -20.65 33.56
C ARG A 89 -6.73 -20.76 32.76
N GLN A 90 -6.72 -20.52 31.45
CA GLN A 90 -7.90 -20.79 30.61
C GLN A 90 -8.02 -22.30 30.34
N LEU A 91 -9.20 -22.87 30.65
CA LEU A 91 -9.56 -24.22 30.21
C LEU A 91 -9.37 -24.31 28.69
N CYS A 92 -8.83 -25.44 28.22
CA CYS A 92 -8.42 -25.65 26.82
C CYS A 92 -9.51 -25.31 25.77
N GLY A 93 -10.79 -25.43 26.14
CA GLY A 93 -11.93 -25.11 25.27
C GLY A 93 -12.00 -23.66 24.78
N PRO A 94 -12.04 -22.64 25.68
CA PRO A 94 -12.02 -21.23 25.27
C PRO A 94 -10.78 -20.79 24.48
N ALA A 95 -9.60 -21.37 24.76
CA ALA A 95 -8.37 -21.06 24.03
C ALA A 95 -8.43 -21.58 22.57
N LEU A 96 -8.87 -22.82 22.36
CA LEU A 96 -9.10 -23.39 21.03
C LEU A 96 -10.13 -22.59 20.21
N LYS A 97 -11.20 -22.12 20.86
CA LYS A 97 -12.23 -21.32 20.19
C LYS A 97 -11.72 -19.95 19.75
N LYS A 98 -10.83 -19.33 20.53
CA LYS A 98 -10.13 -18.08 20.13
C LYS A 98 -9.15 -18.29 18.97
N MET A 99 -8.41 -19.40 18.98
CA MET A 99 -7.51 -19.73 17.86
C MET A 99 -8.29 -19.96 16.57
N GLN A 100 -9.45 -20.63 16.63
CA GLN A 100 -10.31 -20.85 15.47
C GLN A 100 -10.81 -19.53 14.85
N THR A 101 -11.17 -18.54 15.67
CA THR A 101 -11.62 -17.21 15.19
C THR A 101 -10.51 -16.32 14.63
N LEU A 102 -9.23 -16.67 14.80
CA LEU A 102 -8.11 -15.94 14.17
C LEU A 102 -7.86 -16.41 12.73
N PHE A 103 -8.49 -17.51 12.31
CA PHE A 103 -8.39 -18.07 10.95
C PHE A 103 -9.67 -17.87 10.11
N GLU A 104 -10.71 -17.23 10.67
CA GLU A 104 -11.92 -16.76 9.98
C GLU A 104 -11.81 -15.26 9.68
#